data_AF-A0A6A6QRA2-F1
#
_entry.id   AF-A0A6A6QRA2-F1
#
_cell.length_a   1.000
_cell.length_b   1.000
_cell.length_c   1.000
_cell.angle_alpha   90.00
_cell.angle_beta   90.00
_cell.angle_gamma   90.00
#
_symmetry.space_group_name_H-M   'P 1'
#
loop_
_entity.id
_entity.type
_entity.pdbx_description
1 polymer ?
#
loop_
_entity_poly.entity_id
_entity_poly.type
_entity_poly.pdbx_seq_one_letter_code
_entity_poly.pdbx_strand_id
1 'polypeptide(L)'
;MAWRLNPLSSRSCLNLASVSLMGSIFCFNAKSASALALPDSIGDHFNQMLPDKNVTGGPLGEIQCYALPYGAIGIISHLLTYWTIAWIGYGRVPLWPKHHISSSKFDLCLAAISMITCIPIATVSIHRCRLSWQFILIGVWKLVTSVVVGAMGIHRAILAREKKPAPSPAGTPLTQPSPYLSPNPGMYKQPNHTTTSFFTLVPETPIAKPKHNTAPLWWLILYLLGTVTGMTGLIALIITSFRHNKDVRSLTYGFTIAVIVLSMATAAYWYKIHWEANRNGYTGLTALTSAYKDTFGSFFLAFIGAFGFFAALYSDLVLGAIAQNWGGFPSEDNSALYWTWFVAKRICMFSH
;
A
#
# COMPACT_ATOMS: atom_id res chain seq x y z
N MET A 1 -30.28 3.02 -24.52
CA MET A 1 -28.93 2.86 -25.12
C MET A 1 -27.90 2.81 -24.01
N ALA A 2 -27.53 1.61 -23.57
CA ALA A 2 -26.49 1.42 -22.55
C ALA A 2 -25.13 1.30 -23.27
N TRP A 3 -24.25 2.29 -23.07
CA TRP A 3 -22.89 2.28 -23.60
C TRP A 3 -22.10 1.12 -22.96
N ARG A 4 -21.94 0.02 -23.70
CA ARG A 4 -20.94 -1.01 -23.38
C ARG A 4 -19.57 -0.48 -23.76
N LEU A 5 -18.88 0.16 -22.83
CA LEU A 5 -17.46 0.49 -22.99
C LEU A 5 -16.65 -0.81 -22.99
N ASN A 6 -15.81 -0.98 -24.01
CA ASN A 6 -14.90 -2.13 -24.13
C ASN A 6 -13.95 -2.19 -22.93
N PRO A 7 -13.86 -3.33 -22.20
CA PRO A 7 -13.07 -3.44 -20.97
C PRO A 7 -11.56 -3.23 -21.18
N LEU A 8 -11.05 -3.42 -22.39
CA LEU A 8 -9.65 -3.15 -22.75
C LEU A 8 -9.30 -1.66 -22.75
N SER A 9 -10.25 -0.78 -23.09
CA SER A 9 -10.04 0.68 -23.06
C SER A 9 -9.97 1.20 -21.62
N SER A 10 -10.76 0.62 -20.71
CA SER A 10 -10.82 1.03 -19.30
C SER A 10 -9.49 0.87 -18.57
N ARG A 11 -8.72 -0.18 -18.86
CA ARG A 11 -7.42 -0.43 -18.20
C ARG A 11 -6.36 0.59 -18.63
N SER A 12 -6.33 0.93 -19.92
CA SER A 12 -5.38 1.92 -20.45
C SER A 12 -5.67 3.34 -19.95
N CYS A 13 -6.96 3.74 -19.89
CA CYS A 13 -7.34 5.04 -19.35
C CYS A 13 -7.02 5.18 -17.86
N LEU A 14 -7.18 4.12 -17.07
CA LEU A 14 -6.87 4.17 -15.64
C LEU A 14 -5.37 4.31 -15.39
N ASN A 15 -4.54 3.62 -16.16
CA ASN A 15 -3.09 3.76 -16.08
C ASN A 15 -2.66 5.19 -16.46
N LEU A 16 -3.25 5.76 -17.52
CA LEU A 16 -2.93 7.12 -17.97
C LEU A 16 -3.39 8.19 -16.96
N ALA A 17 -4.60 8.06 -16.41
CA ALA A 17 -5.11 8.98 -15.39
C ALA A 17 -4.31 8.89 -14.09
N SER A 18 -3.90 7.67 -13.69
CA SER A 18 -3.06 7.46 -12.52
C SER A 18 -1.68 8.07 -12.72
N VAL A 19 -1.04 7.84 -13.87
CA VAL A 19 0.26 8.44 -14.21
C VAL A 19 0.17 9.96 -14.30
N SER A 20 -0.90 10.50 -14.88
CA SER A 20 -1.13 11.95 -14.96
C SER A 20 -1.31 12.56 -13.57
N LEU A 21 -2.15 11.97 -12.72
CA LEU A 21 -2.34 12.42 -11.34
C LEU A 21 -1.03 12.37 -10.54
N MET A 22 -0.26 11.27 -10.66
CA MET A 22 1.06 11.17 -10.03
C MET A 22 2.03 12.21 -10.57
N GLY A 23 2.03 12.45 -11.88
CA GLY A 23 2.82 13.49 -12.52
C GLY A 23 2.44 14.88 -12.02
N SER A 24 1.14 15.19 -11.90
CA SER A 24 0.66 16.46 -11.34
C SER A 24 1.05 16.63 -9.88
N ILE A 25 0.89 15.59 -9.04
CA ILE A 25 1.31 15.63 -7.63
C ILE A 25 2.83 15.83 -7.55
N PHE A 26 3.61 15.08 -8.33
CA PHE A 26 5.07 15.20 -8.36
C PHE A 26 5.51 16.58 -8.83
N CYS A 27 4.96 17.08 -9.95
CA CYS A 27 5.27 18.41 -10.46
C CYS A 27 4.85 19.51 -9.47
N PHE A 28 3.71 19.37 -8.81
CA PHE A 28 3.26 20.32 -7.79
C PHE A 28 4.20 20.32 -6.58
N ASN A 29 4.61 19.13 -6.10
CA ASN A 29 5.57 19.02 -5.00
C ASN A 29 6.97 19.51 -5.40
N ALA A 30 7.43 19.20 -6.62
CA ALA A 30 8.70 19.67 -7.15
C ALA A 30 8.73 21.19 -7.31
N LYS A 31 7.63 21.79 -7.80
CA LYS A 31 7.47 23.25 -7.85
C LYS A 31 7.40 23.87 -6.46
N SER A 32 6.66 23.25 -5.53
CA SER A 32 6.57 23.72 -4.14
C SER A 32 7.91 23.59 -3.39
N ALA A 33 8.74 22.60 -3.79
CA ALA A 33 10.09 22.40 -3.26
C ALA A 33 11.13 23.28 -3.96
N SER A 34 10.88 23.73 -5.19
CA SER A 34 11.72 24.70 -5.87
C SER A 34 11.59 26.03 -5.14
N ALA A 35 12.71 26.62 -4.72
CA ALA A 35 12.76 27.85 -3.93
C ALA A 35 12.31 29.11 -4.71
N LEU A 36 11.55 28.96 -5.80
CA LEU A 36 10.90 30.10 -6.45
C LEU A 36 9.88 30.70 -5.48
N ALA A 37 9.95 32.01 -5.30
CA ALA A 37 8.97 32.76 -4.51
C ALA A 37 7.56 32.50 -5.08
N LEU A 38 6.62 32.12 -4.21
CA LEU A 38 5.21 32.12 -4.57
C LEU A 38 4.78 33.56 -4.88
N PRO A 39 3.80 33.78 -5.76
CA PRO A 39 3.23 35.10 -5.98
C PRO A 39 2.78 35.72 -4.64
N ASP A 40 3.12 37.00 -4.43
CA ASP A 40 3.08 37.70 -3.14
C ASP A 40 1.73 37.54 -2.42
N SER A 41 0.61 37.55 -3.15
CA SER A 41 -0.74 37.38 -2.60
C SER A 41 -0.98 36.05 -1.85
N ILE A 42 -0.37 34.94 -2.30
CA ILE A 42 -0.49 33.64 -1.61
C ILE A 42 0.60 33.54 -0.55
N GLY A 43 1.79 34.10 -0.83
CA GLY A 43 2.91 34.15 0.09
C GLY A 43 2.53 34.76 1.43
N ASP A 44 1.85 35.91 1.44
CA ASP A 44 1.53 36.64 2.66
C ASP A 44 0.59 35.87 3.60
N HIS A 45 -0.41 35.17 3.06
CA HIS A 45 -1.33 34.38 3.88
C HIS A 45 -0.66 33.14 4.47
N PHE A 46 0.23 32.50 3.72
CA PHE A 46 1.04 31.39 4.25
C PHE A 46 2.08 31.88 5.24
N ASN A 47 2.74 33.01 5.01
CA ASN A 47 3.74 33.56 5.91
C ASN A 47 3.14 33.92 7.28
N GLN A 48 1.85 34.31 7.35
CA GLN A 48 1.16 34.50 8.63
C GLN A 48 0.82 33.19 9.36
N MET A 49 0.61 32.09 8.64
CA MET A 49 0.35 30.77 9.24
C MET A 49 1.62 30.00 9.61
N LEU A 50 2.78 30.42 9.12
CA LEU A 50 4.04 29.73 9.33
C LEU A 50 4.87 30.50 10.34
N PRO A 51 5.37 29.84 11.41
CA PRO A 51 6.20 30.51 12.41
C PRO A 51 7.45 31.09 11.75
N ASP A 52 7.90 32.23 12.25
CA ASP A 52 9.12 32.89 11.82
C ASP A 52 10.29 31.90 11.82
N LYS A 53 11.15 32.02 10.81
CA LYS A 53 12.31 31.16 10.60
C LYS A 53 13.11 31.07 11.91
N ASN A 54 13.18 29.88 12.50
CA ASN A 54 13.97 29.67 13.71
C ASN A 54 15.45 29.64 13.34
N VAL A 55 16.14 30.79 13.43
CA VAL A 55 17.51 30.98 12.89
C VAL A 55 18.58 30.31 13.78
N THR A 56 18.27 29.82 14.99
CA THR A 56 19.31 29.57 16.01
C THR A 56 19.28 28.21 16.74
N GLY A 57 18.37 27.29 16.43
CA GLY A 57 18.12 26.11 17.29
C GLY A 57 18.86 24.79 16.98
N GLY A 58 19.62 24.69 15.88
CA GLY A 58 20.17 23.40 15.43
C GLY A 58 19.08 22.35 15.06
N PRO A 59 19.42 21.04 14.98
CA PRO A 59 18.48 19.99 14.55
C PRO A 59 17.20 19.90 15.40
N LEU A 60 17.29 20.28 16.66
CA LEU A 60 16.19 20.22 17.64
C LEU A 60 15.20 21.38 17.45
N GLY A 61 15.67 22.53 16.96
CA GLY A 61 14.79 23.62 16.50
C GLY A 61 14.17 23.32 15.15
N GLU A 62 14.92 22.70 14.24
CA GLU A 62 14.44 22.36 12.89
C GLU A 62 13.31 21.32 12.91
N ILE A 63 13.36 20.31 13.80
CA ILE A 63 12.33 19.26 13.85
C ILE A 63 10.93 19.78 14.19
N GLN A 64 10.80 20.98 14.78
CA GLN A 64 9.51 21.61 15.08
C GLN A 64 8.70 21.96 13.83
N CYS A 65 9.35 22.08 12.65
CA CYS A 65 8.64 22.25 11.37
C CYS A 65 7.91 20.98 10.93
N TYR A 66 8.32 19.81 11.45
CA TYR A 66 7.88 18.51 10.96
C TYR A 66 6.58 18.10 11.66
N ALA A 67 5.46 18.20 10.94
CA ALA A 67 4.11 17.98 11.49
C ALA A 67 3.60 16.54 11.33
N LEU A 68 4.41 15.63 10.78
CA LEU A 68 3.99 14.24 10.53
C LEU A 68 4.33 13.32 11.72
N PRO A 69 3.56 12.24 11.95
CA PRO A 69 3.85 11.26 13.00
C PRO A 69 5.26 10.66 12.95
N TYR A 70 5.96 10.75 14.08
CA TYR A 70 7.24 10.11 14.37
C TYR A 70 7.21 9.47 15.77
N GLY A 71 8.32 8.92 16.26
CA GLY A 71 8.39 8.26 17.55
C GLY A 71 7.47 7.03 17.65
N ALA A 72 6.96 6.74 18.85
CA ALA A 72 6.07 5.60 19.09
C ALA A 72 4.77 5.68 18.29
N ILE A 73 4.14 6.87 18.20
CA ILE A 73 2.93 7.05 17.39
C ILE A 73 3.23 6.85 15.90
N GLY A 74 4.40 7.31 15.43
CA GLY A 74 4.90 7.03 14.08
C GLY A 74 5.03 5.52 13.80
N ILE A 75 5.64 4.77 14.72
CA ILE A 75 5.80 3.31 14.59
C ILE A 75 4.44 2.63 14.47
N ILE A 76 3.51 2.91 15.40
CA ILE A 76 2.15 2.35 15.36
C ILE A 76 1.49 2.72 14.02
N SER A 77 1.68 3.95 13.58
CA SER A 77 1.20 4.43 12.29
C SER A 77 1.76 3.60 11.12
N HIS A 78 3.05 3.29 11.07
CA HIS A 78 3.60 2.47 9.99
C HIS A 78 3.16 1.02 10.07
N LEU A 79 3.09 0.43 11.27
CA LEU A 79 2.58 -0.93 11.45
C LEU A 79 1.14 -1.09 10.95
N LEU A 80 0.25 -0.15 11.29
CA LEU A 80 -1.12 -0.12 10.79
C LEU A 80 -1.18 0.09 9.27
N THR A 81 -0.24 0.86 8.71
CA THR A 81 -0.16 1.03 7.26
C THR A 81 0.27 -0.26 6.58
N TYR A 82 1.28 -0.97 7.09
CA TYR A 82 1.70 -2.26 6.56
C TYR A 82 0.60 -3.32 6.69
N TRP A 83 -0.12 -3.34 7.80
CA TRP A 83 -1.31 -4.17 7.98
C TRP A 83 -2.35 -3.90 6.90
N THR A 84 -2.66 -2.62 6.64
CA THR A 84 -3.59 -2.20 5.58
C THR A 84 -3.12 -2.65 4.21
N ILE A 85 -1.85 -2.42 3.87
CA ILE A 85 -1.22 -2.84 2.60
C ILE A 85 -1.32 -4.36 2.42
N ALA A 86 -1.01 -5.13 3.46
CA ALA A 86 -1.05 -6.59 3.40
C ALA A 86 -2.47 -7.08 3.08
N TRP A 87 -3.49 -6.65 3.82
CA TRP A 87 -4.86 -7.15 3.63
C TRP A 87 -5.53 -6.64 2.36
N ILE A 88 -5.37 -5.36 2.00
CA ILE A 88 -5.78 -4.85 0.69
C ILE A 88 -5.04 -5.60 -0.42
N GLY A 89 -3.74 -5.87 -0.22
CA GLY A 89 -2.90 -6.70 -1.08
C GLY A 89 -3.42 -8.12 -1.26
N TYR A 90 -4.08 -8.71 -0.26
CA TYR A 90 -4.73 -10.03 -0.35
C TYR A 90 -6.20 -9.97 -0.84
N GLY A 91 -6.77 -8.77 -1.02
CA GLY A 91 -8.19 -8.60 -1.35
C GLY A 91 -9.13 -8.94 -0.18
N ARG A 92 -8.67 -8.67 1.05
CA ARG A 92 -9.40 -8.85 2.31
C ARG A 92 -9.59 -7.51 3.01
N VAL A 93 -10.62 -7.43 3.85
CA VAL A 93 -10.91 -6.25 4.65
C VAL A 93 -9.86 -6.09 5.76
N PRO A 94 -9.16 -4.94 5.89
CA PRO A 94 -8.10 -4.77 6.88
C PRO A 94 -8.54 -4.95 8.34
N LEU A 95 -9.72 -4.43 8.72
CA LEU A 95 -10.24 -4.59 10.07
C LEU A 95 -10.84 -5.99 10.32
N TRP A 96 -11.24 -6.69 9.27
CA TRP A 96 -11.88 -8.00 9.37
C TRP A 96 -11.36 -8.98 8.31
N PRO A 97 -10.15 -9.54 8.51
CA PRO A 97 -9.46 -10.35 7.49
C PRO A 97 -10.25 -11.55 6.95
N LYS A 98 -11.27 -12.01 7.69
CA LYS A 98 -12.17 -13.10 7.28
C LYS A 98 -13.10 -12.70 6.14
N HIS A 99 -13.40 -11.42 5.95
CA HIS A 99 -14.30 -10.94 4.90
C HIS A 99 -13.54 -10.54 3.62
N HIS A 100 -14.18 -10.82 2.49
CA HIS A 100 -13.72 -10.35 1.19
C HIS A 100 -14.29 -8.97 0.91
N ILE A 101 -13.48 -8.14 0.25
CA ILE A 101 -13.88 -6.79 -0.15
C ILE A 101 -15.04 -6.88 -1.16
N SER A 102 -16.19 -6.30 -0.79
CA SER A 102 -17.46 -6.45 -1.51
C SER A 102 -17.97 -5.13 -2.11
N SER A 103 -17.62 -4.00 -1.50
CA SER A 103 -18.16 -2.66 -1.78
C SER A 103 -17.15 -1.75 -2.47
N SER A 104 -16.94 -2.01 -3.76
CA SER A 104 -16.09 -1.19 -4.63
C SER A 104 -16.33 0.33 -4.53
N LYS A 105 -17.59 0.80 -4.42
CA LYS A 105 -17.89 2.24 -4.39
C LYS A 105 -17.45 2.90 -3.08
N PHE A 106 -17.69 2.22 -1.96
CA PHE A 106 -17.35 2.75 -0.64
C PHE A 106 -15.83 2.81 -0.47
N ASP A 107 -15.13 1.74 -0.84
CA ASP A 107 -13.65 1.68 -0.78
C ASP A 107 -13.00 2.75 -1.66
N LEU A 108 -13.55 2.98 -2.85
CA LEU A 108 -13.09 4.03 -3.76
C LEU A 108 -13.24 5.42 -3.12
N CYS A 109 -14.36 5.68 -2.43
CA CYS A 109 -14.59 6.92 -1.72
C CYS A 109 -13.59 7.11 -0.56
N LEU A 110 -13.39 6.07 0.26
CA LEU A 110 -12.43 6.09 1.38
C LEU A 110 -11.00 6.36 0.89
N ALA A 111 -10.59 5.71 -0.19
CA ALA A 111 -9.26 5.91 -0.77
C ALA A 111 -9.09 7.34 -1.33
N ALA A 112 -10.12 7.87 -2.01
CA ALA A 112 -10.10 9.24 -2.51
C ALA A 112 -10.02 10.27 -1.38
N ILE A 113 -10.84 10.13 -0.32
CA ILE A 113 -10.80 11.01 0.86
C ILE A 113 -9.42 10.96 1.52
N SER A 114 -8.85 9.76 1.68
CA SER A 114 -7.53 9.59 2.27
C SER A 114 -6.46 10.33 1.45
N MET A 115 -6.47 10.20 0.12
CA MET A 115 -5.52 10.90 -0.74
C MET A 115 -5.72 12.42 -0.72
N ILE A 116 -6.96 12.90 -0.86
CA ILE A 116 -7.30 14.33 -0.85
C ILE A 116 -6.90 15.00 0.46
N THR A 117 -6.97 14.27 1.58
CA THR A 117 -6.59 14.83 2.90
C THR A 117 -5.09 14.69 3.16
N CYS A 118 -4.48 13.56 2.83
CA CYS A 118 -3.06 13.34 3.07
C CYS A 118 -2.20 14.28 2.21
N ILE A 119 -2.41 14.33 0.90
CA ILE A 119 -1.52 15.06 -0.02
C ILE A 119 -1.30 16.53 0.42
N PRO A 120 -2.34 17.34 0.71
CA PRO A 120 -2.17 18.70 1.17
C PRO A 120 -1.45 18.80 2.51
N ILE A 121 -1.76 17.94 3.49
CA ILE A 121 -1.11 18.00 4.81
C ILE A 121 0.38 17.67 4.70
N ALA A 122 0.77 16.65 3.93
CA ALA A 122 2.18 16.38 3.66
C ALA A 122 2.84 17.52 2.92
N THR A 123 2.16 18.13 1.94
CA THR A 123 2.69 19.29 1.20
C THR A 123 2.96 20.45 2.15
N VAL A 124 2.02 20.78 3.03
CA VAL A 124 2.20 21.82 4.05
C VAL A 124 3.38 21.49 4.95
N SER A 125 3.51 20.25 5.42
CA SER A 125 4.66 19.85 6.23
C SER A 125 5.99 19.96 5.48
N ILE A 126 6.03 19.59 4.20
CA ILE A 126 7.22 19.71 3.35
C ILE A 126 7.58 21.19 3.16
N HIS A 127 6.59 22.04 2.87
CA HIS A 127 6.79 23.47 2.69
C HIS A 127 7.31 24.13 3.98
N ARG A 128 6.78 23.74 5.15
CA ARG A 128 7.27 24.20 6.46
C ARG A 128 8.73 23.83 6.70
N CYS A 129 9.13 22.65 6.25
CA CYS A 129 10.50 22.16 6.38
C CYS A 129 11.39 22.48 5.18
N ARG A 130 11.03 23.46 4.32
CA ARG A 130 11.78 23.79 3.09
C ARG A 130 13.24 24.19 3.30
N LEU A 131 13.58 24.63 4.51
CA LEU A 131 14.95 25.03 4.87
C LEU A 131 15.87 23.85 5.17
N SER A 132 15.29 22.68 5.40
CA SER A 132 16.02 21.47 5.81
C SER A 132 15.67 20.35 4.84
N TRP A 133 16.46 20.23 3.78
CA TRP A 133 16.26 19.26 2.70
C TRP A 133 16.07 17.82 3.20
N GLN A 134 16.65 17.49 4.34
CA GLN A 134 16.57 16.17 4.96
C GLN A 134 15.13 15.83 5.36
N PHE A 135 14.43 16.76 6.01
CA PHE A 135 13.02 16.63 6.37
C PHE A 135 12.10 16.69 5.15
N ILE A 136 12.48 17.42 4.09
CA ILE A 136 11.77 17.39 2.80
C ILE A 136 11.75 15.95 2.24
N LEU A 137 12.91 15.29 2.15
CA LEU A 137 12.97 13.93 1.60
C LEU A 137 12.19 12.92 2.44
N ILE A 138 12.25 13.03 3.76
CA ILE A 138 11.45 12.19 4.66
C ILE A 138 9.95 12.48 4.47
N GLY A 139 9.56 13.75 4.37
CA GLY A 139 8.18 14.17 4.09
C GLY A 139 7.67 13.61 2.76
N VAL A 140 8.47 13.69 1.69
CA VAL A 140 8.17 13.11 0.37
C VAL A 140 8.00 11.59 0.48
N TRP A 141 8.84 10.90 1.23
CA TRP A 141 8.68 9.46 1.46
C TRP A 141 7.36 9.11 2.16
N LYS A 142 6.99 9.85 3.22
CA LYS A 142 5.70 9.64 3.90
C LYS A 142 4.52 9.94 2.96
N LEU A 143 4.61 10.99 2.13
CA LEU A 143 3.64 11.30 1.07
C LEU A 143 3.49 10.15 0.08
N VAL A 144 4.60 9.66 -0.47
CA VAL A 144 4.62 8.52 -1.42
C VAL A 144 3.98 7.29 -0.78
N THR A 145 4.26 7.03 0.50
CA THR A 145 3.64 5.92 1.23
C THR A 145 2.12 6.05 1.28
N SER A 146 1.58 7.23 1.62
CA SER A 146 0.12 7.46 1.64
C SER A 146 -0.51 7.33 0.25
N VAL A 147 0.18 7.85 -0.78
CA VAL A 147 -0.23 7.73 -2.18
C VAL A 147 -0.31 6.27 -2.63
N VAL A 148 0.70 5.46 -2.31
CA VAL A 148 0.73 4.02 -2.62
C VAL A 148 -0.45 3.30 -1.99
N VAL A 149 -0.74 3.56 -0.70
CA VAL A 149 -1.90 2.95 -0.02
C VAL A 149 -3.21 3.32 -0.69
N GLY A 150 -3.40 4.60 -1.02
CA GLY A 150 -4.59 5.08 -1.74
C GLY A 150 -4.73 4.42 -3.11
N ALA A 151 -3.66 4.41 -3.91
CA ALA A 151 -3.64 3.80 -5.25
C ALA A 151 -3.90 2.29 -5.22
N MET A 152 -3.36 1.57 -4.23
CA MET A 152 -3.66 0.15 -4.00
C MET A 152 -5.15 -0.07 -3.68
N GLY A 153 -5.74 0.77 -2.82
CA GLY A 153 -7.16 0.72 -2.49
C GLY A 153 -8.05 0.94 -3.72
N ILE A 154 -7.77 1.99 -4.50
CA ILE A 154 -8.48 2.29 -5.76
C ILE A 154 -8.37 1.11 -6.75
N HIS A 155 -7.16 0.59 -6.97
CA HIS A 155 -6.94 -0.53 -7.88
C HIS A 155 -7.73 -1.77 -7.43
N ARG A 156 -7.73 -2.10 -6.14
CA ARG A 156 -8.51 -3.21 -5.60
C ARG A 156 -10.02 -3.00 -5.74
N ALA A 157 -10.52 -1.80 -5.47
CA ALA A 157 -11.93 -1.46 -5.65
C ALA A 157 -12.38 -1.69 -7.10
N ILE A 158 -11.55 -1.36 -8.09
CA ILE A 158 -11.84 -1.58 -9.50
C ILE A 158 -11.89 -3.07 -9.84
N LEU A 159 -10.93 -3.86 -9.35
CA LEU A 159 -10.93 -5.31 -9.53
C LEU A 159 -12.16 -5.98 -8.89
N ALA A 160 -12.64 -5.46 -7.75
CA ALA A 160 -13.87 -5.95 -7.12
C ALA A 160 -15.12 -5.64 -7.95
N ARG A 161 -15.14 -4.52 -8.68
CA ARG A 161 -16.23 -4.17 -9.61
C ARG A 161 -16.27 -5.08 -10.83
N GLU A 162 -15.12 -5.43 -11.39
CA GLU A 162 -15.03 -6.34 -12.55
C GLU A 162 -15.57 -7.74 -12.24
N LYS A 163 -15.51 -8.18 -10.97
CA LYS A 163 -15.94 -9.52 -10.56
C LYS A 163 -17.43 -9.67 -10.32
N LYS A 164 -18.22 -8.59 -10.21
CA LYS A 164 -19.66 -8.74 -10.03
C LYS A 164 -20.22 -9.34 -11.32
N PRO A 165 -20.73 -10.60 -11.30
CA PRO A 165 -21.33 -11.19 -12.48
C PRO A 165 -22.40 -10.22 -12.95
N ALA A 166 -22.40 -9.92 -14.25
CA ALA A 166 -23.48 -9.15 -14.85
C ALA A 166 -24.77 -9.78 -14.34
N PRO A 167 -25.74 -9.00 -13.79
CA PRO A 167 -26.99 -9.56 -13.32
C PRO A 167 -27.48 -10.44 -14.45
N SER A 168 -27.51 -11.77 -14.21
CA SER A 168 -27.99 -12.72 -15.22
C SER A 168 -29.29 -12.11 -15.71
N PRO A 169 -29.41 -11.84 -17.03
CA PRO A 169 -30.58 -11.15 -17.57
C PRO A 169 -31.77 -11.84 -16.95
N ALA A 170 -32.46 -11.10 -16.06
CA ALA A 170 -33.48 -11.64 -15.18
C ALA A 170 -34.33 -12.51 -16.07
N GLY A 171 -34.32 -13.82 -15.78
CA GLY A 171 -34.63 -14.87 -16.74
C GLY A 171 -35.75 -14.37 -17.62
N THR A 172 -35.53 -14.35 -18.94
CA THR A 172 -36.59 -14.21 -19.92
C THR A 172 -37.76 -14.97 -19.32
N PRO A 173 -38.85 -14.29 -18.90
CA PRO A 173 -39.90 -14.94 -18.12
C PRO A 173 -40.21 -16.19 -18.90
N LEU A 174 -39.92 -17.36 -18.30
CA LEU A 174 -40.11 -18.64 -18.97
C LEU A 174 -41.49 -18.52 -19.56
N THR A 175 -41.55 -18.46 -20.89
CA THR A 175 -42.78 -18.29 -21.62
C THR A 175 -43.67 -19.36 -21.03
N GLN A 176 -44.69 -18.92 -20.28
CA GLN A 176 -45.62 -19.82 -19.62
C GLN A 176 -46.04 -20.78 -20.74
N PRO A 177 -45.80 -22.10 -20.61
CA PRO A 177 -46.20 -23.03 -21.65
C PRO A 177 -47.68 -22.79 -21.90
N SER A 178 -48.00 -22.39 -23.13
CA SER A 178 -49.35 -22.07 -23.56
C SER A 178 -50.28 -23.24 -23.18
N PRO A 179 -51.40 -23.00 -22.47
CA PRO A 179 -52.29 -24.06 -22.00
C PRO A 179 -53.16 -24.68 -23.12
N TYR A 180 -52.89 -24.38 -24.39
CA TYR A 180 -53.65 -24.91 -25.53
C TYR A 180 -52.77 -25.82 -26.39
N LEU A 181 -52.46 -27.02 -25.86
CA LEU A 181 -52.13 -28.17 -26.69
C LEU A 181 -53.27 -29.18 -26.58
N SER A 182 -53.90 -29.35 -27.74
CA SER A 182 -55.08 -30.15 -28.03
C SER A 182 -55.05 -31.55 -27.40
N PRO A 183 -56.17 -32.05 -26.86
CA PRO A 183 -56.26 -33.41 -26.35
C PRO A 183 -56.20 -34.37 -27.54
N ASN A 184 -55.13 -35.16 -27.63
CA ASN A 184 -55.07 -36.29 -28.54
C ASN A 184 -55.57 -37.53 -27.78
N PRO A 185 -56.78 -38.05 -28.05
CA PRO A 185 -57.37 -39.16 -27.32
C PRO A 185 -56.90 -40.45 -27.98
N GLY A 186 -55.72 -40.92 -27.61
CA GLY A 186 -55.21 -42.14 -28.19
C GLY A 186 -53.97 -42.62 -27.48
N MET A 187 -54.09 -43.78 -26.86
CA MET A 187 -52.99 -44.64 -26.43
C MET A 187 -52.45 -44.37 -25.01
N TYR A 188 -53.28 -44.75 -24.04
CA TYR A 188 -52.79 -45.32 -22.79
C TYR A 188 -51.97 -46.59 -23.10
N LYS A 189 -50.64 -46.46 -23.08
CA LYS A 189 -49.77 -47.53 -22.61
C LYS A 189 -48.98 -46.95 -21.44
N GLN A 190 -49.39 -47.36 -20.24
CA GLN A 190 -48.63 -47.20 -19.01
C GLN A 190 -47.42 -48.13 -19.10
N PRO A 191 -46.17 -47.63 -19.13
CA PRO A 191 -45.04 -48.43 -18.76
C PRO A 191 -44.82 -48.27 -17.25
N ASN A 192 -44.82 -49.39 -16.53
CA ASN A 192 -44.27 -49.47 -15.18
C ASN A 192 -42.80 -49.07 -15.23
N HIS A 193 -42.50 -47.80 -14.98
CA HIS A 193 -41.16 -47.35 -14.66
C HIS A 193 -41.14 -46.82 -13.24
N THR A 194 -40.48 -47.60 -12.40
CA THR A 194 -39.91 -47.22 -11.11
C THR A 194 -38.98 -46.03 -11.32
N THR A 195 -39.49 -44.80 -11.30
CA THR A 195 -38.68 -43.59 -11.42
C THR A 195 -38.05 -43.26 -10.07
N THR A 196 -37.07 -44.08 -9.68
CA THR A 196 -36.03 -43.67 -8.74
C THR A 196 -35.14 -42.65 -9.46
N SER A 197 -35.57 -41.39 -9.56
CA SER A 197 -34.66 -40.27 -9.84
C SER A 197 -33.89 -39.95 -8.54
N PHE A 198 -33.11 -40.93 -8.10
CA PHE A 198 -32.12 -40.84 -7.04
C PHE A 198 -31.00 -39.96 -7.60
N PHE A 199 -30.88 -38.73 -7.09
CA PHE A 199 -29.71 -37.84 -7.24
C PHE A 199 -28.89 -38.04 -8.54
N THR A 200 -29.29 -37.40 -9.63
CA THR A 200 -28.31 -37.06 -10.67
C THR A 200 -27.34 -36.09 -10.01
N LEU A 201 -26.27 -36.63 -9.41
CA LEU A 201 -25.07 -35.90 -9.02
C LEU A 201 -24.59 -35.24 -10.31
N VAL A 202 -25.06 -34.02 -10.56
CA VAL A 202 -24.41 -33.12 -11.50
C VAL A 202 -22.97 -33.09 -10.99
N PRO A 203 -21.99 -33.63 -11.73
CA PRO A 203 -20.62 -33.67 -11.26
C PRO A 203 -20.27 -32.25 -10.90
N GLU A 204 -20.03 -32.01 -9.61
CA GLU A 204 -19.71 -30.71 -9.07
C GLU A 204 -18.46 -30.28 -9.80
N THR A 205 -18.65 -29.42 -10.82
CA THR A 205 -17.53 -28.97 -11.63
C THR A 205 -16.55 -28.35 -10.65
N PRO A 206 -15.30 -28.84 -10.57
CA PRO A 206 -14.39 -28.48 -9.50
C PRO A 206 -14.31 -26.96 -9.49
N ILE A 207 -14.84 -26.36 -8.42
CA ILE A 207 -14.95 -24.91 -8.28
C ILE A 207 -13.53 -24.37 -8.42
N ALA A 208 -13.22 -23.80 -9.58
CA ALA A 208 -11.89 -23.34 -9.89
C ALA A 208 -11.50 -22.32 -8.82
N LYS A 209 -10.46 -22.65 -8.03
CA LYS A 209 -10.00 -21.76 -6.97
C LYS A 209 -9.71 -20.39 -7.58
N PRO A 210 -10.27 -19.29 -7.03
CA PRO A 210 -10.12 -17.98 -7.63
C PRO A 210 -8.64 -17.61 -7.71
N LYS A 211 -8.14 -17.34 -8.92
CA LYS A 211 -6.75 -16.93 -9.13
C LYS A 211 -6.48 -15.62 -8.39
N HIS A 212 -5.50 -15.62 -7.49
CA HIS A 212 -5.08 -14.44 -6.75
C HIS A 212 -4.44 -13.43 -7.72
N ASN A 213 -5.04 -12.25 -7.86
CA ASN A 213 -4.50 -11.20 -8.71
C ASN A 213 -3.51 -10.35 -7.91
N THR A 214 -2.22 -10.45 -8.23
CA THR A 214 -1.12 -9.71 -7.57
C THR A 214 -0.88 -8.32 -8.17
N ALA A 215 -1.64 -7.90 -9.19
CA ALA A 215 -1.42 -6.62 -9.88
C ALA A 215 -1.34 -5.39 -8.93
N PRO A 216 -2.15 -5.28 -7.86
CA PRO A 216 -2.03 -4.15 -6.94
C PRO A 216 -0.72 -4.10 -6.15
N LEU A 217 0.02 -5.20 -6.02
CA LEU A 217 1.33 -5.22 -5.34
C LEU A 217 2.41 -4.50 -6.14
N TRP A 218 2.23 -4.24 -7.44
CA TRP A 218 3.19 -3.47 -8.24
C TRP A 218 3.39 -2.04 -7.73
N TRP A 219 2.41 -1.46 -7.02
CA TRP A 219 2.56 -0.16 -6.36
C TRP A 219 3.64 -0.13 -5.27
N LEU A 220 4.08 -1.30 -4.76
CA LEU A 220 5.17 -1.40 -3.81
C LEU A 220 6.53 -0.96 -4.39
N ILE A 221 6.69 -0.96 -5.71
CA ILE A 221 7.91 -0.41 -6.34
C ILE A 221 8.00 1.09 -6.12
N LEU A 222 6.89 1.81 -6.26
CA LEU A 222 6.85 3.25 -5.97
C LEU A 222 7.14 3.50 -4.48
N TYR A 223 6.64 2.64 -3.59
CA TYR A 223 6.98 2.70 -2.17
C TYR A 223 8.48 2.48 -1.92
N LEU A 224 9.10 1.52 -2.60
CA LEU A 224 10.54 1.25 -2.48
C LEU A 224 11.37 2.46 -2.95
N LEU A 225 11.01 3.07 -4.08
CA LEU A 225 11.65 4.30 -4.56
C LEU A 225 11.52 5.44 -3.54
N GLY A 226 10.32 5.64 -2.99
CA GLY A 226 10.10 6.61 -1.92
C GLY A 226 10.96 6.32 -0.68
N THR A 227 11.14 5.05 -0.35
CA THR A 227 11.96 4.61 0.80
C THR A 227 13.44 4.94 0.59
N VAL A 228 13.99 4.73 -0.60
CA VAL A 228 15.37 5.13 -0.92
C VAL A 228 15.55 6.65 -0.78
N THR A 229 14.60 7.43 -1.28
CA THR A 229 14.59 8.89 -1.14
C THR A 229 14.55 9.32 0.32
N GLY A 230 13.62 8.78 1.11
CA GLY A 230 13.48 9.11 2.53
C GLY A 230 14.68 8.70 3.37
N MET A 231 15.26 7.52 3.09
CA MET A 231 16.46 7.03 3.78
C MET A 231 17.69 7.89 3.46
N THR A 232 17.81 8.45 2.25
CA THR A 232 18.88 9.41 1.93
C THR A 232 18.80 10.64 2.84
N GLY A 233 17.60 11.20 3.03
CA GLY A 233 17.39 12.30 3.97
C GLY A 233 17.67 11.91 5.42
N LEU A 234 17.20 10.73 5.84
CA LEU A 234 17.44 10.23 7.20
C LEU A 234 18.92 10.01 7.49
N ILE A 235 19.68 9.43 6.54
CA ILE A 235 21.12 9.15 6.70
C ILE A 235 21.89 10.46 6.92
N ALA A 236 21.56 11.52 6.18
CA ALA A 236 22.21 12.79 6.40
C ALA A 236 21.90 13.38 7.81
N LEU A 237 20.71 13.13 8.38
CA LEU A 237 20.34 13.61 9.73
C LEU A 237 21.06 12.78 10.79
N ILE A 238 21.20 11.48 10.51
CA ILE A 238 21.96 10.57 11.35
C ILE A 238 23.41 11.04 11.37
N ILE A 239 24.07 11.29 10.23
CA ILE A 239 25.49 11.68 10.19
C ILE A 239 25.77 12.89 11.09
N THR A 240 24.90 13.91 11.07
CA THR A 240 25.07 15.09 11.92
C THR A 240 24.82 14.80 13.41
N SER A 241 23.88 13.91 13.72
CA SER A 241 23.48 13.57 15.09
C SER A 241 24.31 12.43 15.71
N PHE A 242 24.95 11.59 14.89
CA PHE A 242 25.53 10.30 15.28
C PHE A 242 26.65 10.45 16.30
N ARG A 243 27.46 11.52 16.19
CA ARG A 243 28.57 11.76 17.12
C ARG A 243 28.09 12.16 18.51
N HIS A 244 26.96 12.85 18.61
CA HIS A 244 26.52 13.49 19.85
C HIS A 244 25.40 12.72 20.57
N ASN A 245 24.58 11.97 19.83
CA ASN A 245 23.43 11.27 20.39
C ASN A 245 23.67 9.76 20.50
N LYS A 246 23.77 9.23 21.73
CA LYS A 246 24.01 7.80 21.99
C LYS A 246 22.85 6.92 21.52
N ASP A 247 21.62 7.41 21.62
CA ASP A 247 20.41 6.67 21.27
C ASP A 247 20.32 6.46 19.77
N VAL A 248 20.62 7.50 18.98
CA VAL A 248 20.69 7.39 17.51
C VAL A 248 21.68 6.30 17.09
N ARG A 249 22.87 6.23 17.71
CA ARG A 249 23.85 5.17 17.41
C ARG A 249 23.31 3.78 17.74
N SER A 250 22.73 3.62 18.92
CA SER A 250 22.17 2.33 19.37
C SER A 250 21.06 1.86 18.42
N LEU A 251 20.17 2.76 18.03
CA LEU A 251 19.12 2.49 17.05
C LEU A 251 19.69 2.09 15.69
N THR A 252 20.71 2.80 15.19
CA THR A 252 21.36 2.47 13.91
C THR A 252 21.95 1.06 13.94
N TYR A 253 22.68 0.70 14.98
CA TYR A 253 23.24 -0.64 15.11
C TYR A 253 22.15 -1.71 15.20
N GLY A 254 21.11 -1.49 16.01
CA GLY A 254 19.99 -2.41 16.13
C GLY A 254 19.27 -2.64 14.79
N PHE A 255 19.00 -1.56 14.05
CA PHE A 255 18.40 -1.63 12.72
C PHE A 255 19.27 -2.41 11.72
N THR A 256 20.57 -2.09 11.63
CA THR A 256 21.50 -2.76 10.73
C THR A 256 21.61 -4.26 11.04
N ILE A 257 21.75 -4.62 12.31
CA ILE A 257 21.82 -6.02 12.74
C ILE A 257 20.53 -6.76 12.37
N ALA A 258 19.36 -6.19 12.66
CA ALA A 258 18.07 -6.81 12.37
C ALA A 258 17.89 -7.10 10.86
N VAL A 259 18.20 -6.13 9.99
CA VAL A 259 18.07 -6.28 8.54
C VAL A 259 19.05 -7.35 8.01
N ILE A 260 20.31 -7.31 8.44
CA ILE A 260 21.32 -8.29 7.99
C ILE A 260 20.97 -9.70 8.45
N VAL A 261 20.65 -9.88 9.74
CA VAL A 261 20.36 -11.21 10.32
C VAL A 261 19.13 -11.84 9.66
N LEU A 262 18.04 -11.09 9.46
CA LEU A 262 16.83 -11.61 8.80
C LEU A 262 17.09 -12.02 7.34
N SER A 263 17.89 -11.23 6.63
CA SER A 263 18.26 -11.53 5.23
C SER A 263 19.13 -12.78 5.15
N MET A 264 20.13 -12.89 6.02
CA MET A 264 21.02 -14.05 6.12
C MET A 264 20.27 -15.32 6.53
N ALA A 265 19.35 -15.24 7.49
CA ALA A 265 18.53 -16.37 7.91
C ALA A 265 17.64 -16.88 6.78
N THR A 266 17.03 -15.97 6.00
CA THR A 266 16.22 -16.32 4.83
C THR A 266 17.07 -17.00 3.76
N ALA A 267 18.26 -16.46 3.48
CA ALA A 267 19.20 -17.05 2.53
C ALA A 267 19.63 -18.47 2.95
N ALA A 268 19.99 -18.66 4.23
CA ALA A 268 20.37 -19.96 4.76
C ALA A 268 19.22 -20.97 4.69
N TYR A 269 17.98 -20.55 4.98
CA TYR A 269 16.80 -21.38 4.85
C TYR A 269 16.56 -21.86 3.41
N TRP A 270 16.61 -20.94 2.44
CA TRP A 270 16.42 -21.27 1.02
C TRP A 270 17.56 -22.10 0.44
N TYR A 271 18.79 -21.84 0.87
CA TYR A 271 19.96 -22.65 0.52
C TYR A 271 19.75 -24.10 0.96
N LYS A 272 19.31 -24.32 2.21
CA LYS A 272 19.04 -25.66 2.74
C LYS A 272 17.97 -26.39 1.90
N ILE A 273 16.85 -25.73 1.59
CA ILE A 273 15.77 -26.34 0.80
C ILE A 273 16.25 -26.74 -0.60
N HIS A 274 16.96 -25.86 -1.30
CA HIS A 274 17.44 -26.15 -2.66
C HIS A 274 18.56 -27.20 -2.66
N TRP A 275 19.40 -27.20 -1.64
CA TRP A 275 20.42 -28.23 -1.46
C TRP A 275 19.81 -29.63 -1.31
N GLU A 276 18.78 -29.77 -0.47
CA GLU A 276 18.07 -31.04 -0.27
C GLU A 276 17.33 -31.49 -1.53
N ALA A 277 16.69 -30.57 -2.26
CA ALA A 277 15.97 -30.88 -3.50
C ALA A 277 16.90 -31.38 -4.62
N ASN A 278 18.09 -30.79 -4.75
CA ASN A 278 19.04 -31.13 -5.83
C ASN A 278 19.84 -32.41 -5.57
N ARG A 279 19.83 -32.93 -4.34
CA ARG A 279 20.55 -34.16 -3.97
C ARG A 279 20.07 -35.39 -4.75
N ASN A 280 18.87 -35.36 -5.32
CA ASN A 280 18.22 -36.52 -5.93
C ASN A 280 18.25 -36.58 -7.48
N GLY A 281 18.85 -35.61 -8.19
CA GLY A 281 18.70 -35.62 -9.67
C GLY A 281 19.67 -34.82 -10.53
N TYR A 282 20.56 -33.99 -9.99
CA TYR A 282 21.46 -33.14 -10.80
C TYR A 282 22.93 -33.40 -10.50
N THR A 283 23.75 -33.46 -11.55
CA THR A 283 25.20 -33.66 -11.48
C THR A 283 25.94 -32.36 -11.11
N GLY A 284 26.53 -32.34 -9.92
CA GLY A 284 27.64 -31.48 -9.47
C GLY A 284 27.49 -29.96 -9.70
N LEU A 285 27.90 -29.47 -10.87
CA LEU A 285 28.13 -28.05 -11.12
C LEU A 285 26.84 -27.26 -11.41
N THR A 286 25.88 -27.86 -12.12
CA THR A 286 24.60 -27.19 -12.46
C THR A 286 23.69 -27.06 -11.23
N ALA A 287 23.69 -28.08 -10.37
CA ALA A 287 23.01 -28.05 -9.08
C ALA A 287 23.54 -26.93 -8.18
N LEU A 288 24.88 -26.76 -8.14
CA LEU A 288 25.55 -25.75 -7.34
C LEU A 288 25.22 -24.34 -7.84
N THR A 289 25.31 -24.09 -9.15
CA THR A 289 25.02 -22.76 -9.71
C THR A 289 23.56 -22.35 -9.53
N SER A 290 22.60 -23.28 -9.68
CA SER A 290 21.19 -23.00 -9.38
C SER A 290 21.00 -22.66 -7.91
N ALA A 291 21.53 -23.49 -6.99
CA ALA A 291 21.39 -23.26 -5.55
C ALA A 291 21.97 -21.90 -5.12
N TYR A 292 23.13 -21.50 -5.67
CA TYR A 292 23.71 -20.17 -5.42
C TYR A 292 22.84 -19.04 -5.95
N LYS A 293 22.31 -19.17 -7.19
CA LYS A 293 21.46 -18.16 -7.80
C LYS A 293 20.17 -17.95 -6.99
N ASP A 294 19.53 -19.04 -6.58
CA ASP A 294 18.28 -19.00 -5.80
C ASP A 294 18.52 -18.46 -4.38
N THR A 295 19.63 -18.87 -3.75
CA THR A 295 20.04 -18.35 -2.44
C THR A 295 20.31 -16.85 -2.49
N PHE A 296 21.10 -16.39 -3.46
CA PHE A 296 21.39 -14.97 -3.64
C PHE A 296 20.10 -14.19 -3.96
N GLY A 297 19.28 -14.68 -4.88
CA GLY A 297 17.97 -14.07 -5.18
C GLY A 297 17.09 -13.93 -3.93
N SER A 298 17.02 -14.97 -3.10
CA SER A 298 16.25 -14.96 -1.86
C SER A 298 16.83 -13.99 -0.81
N PHE A 299 18.16 -13.89 -0.71
CA PHE A 299 18.83 -12.93 0.16
C PHE A 299 18.47 -11.49 -0.22
N PHE A 300 18.58 -11.14 -1.51
CA PHE A 300 18.25 -9.79 -1.98
C PHE A 300 16.77 -9.46 -1.80
N LEU A 301 15.88 -10.42 -2.08
CA LEU A 301 14.45 -10.22 -1.88
C LEU A 301 14.11 -10.02 -0.40
N ALA A 302 14.71 -10.82 0.48
CA ALA A 302 14.56 -10.68 1.93
C ALA A 302 15.13 -9.36 2.44
N PHE A 303 16.31 -8.95 1.94
CA PHE A 303 16.92 -7.68 2.26
C PHE A 303 16.04 -6.50 1.84
N ILE A 304 15.52 -6.48 0.62
CA ILE A 304 14.62 -5.43 0.15
C ILE A 304 13.34 -5.38 1.00
N GLY A 305 12.76 -6.54 1.31
CA GLY A 305 11.57 -6.64 2.16
C GLY A 305 11.81 -6.15 3.59
N ALA A 306 12.88 -6.64 4.23
CA ALA A 306 13.26 -6.27 5.58
C ALA A 306 13.67 -4.80 5.65
N PHE A 307 14.53 -4.32 4.75
CA PHE A 307 14.94 -2.93 4.66
C PHE A 307 13.73 -2.03 4.45
N GLY A 308 12.84 -2.33 3.50
CA GLY A 308 11.63 -1.55 3.26
C GLY A 308 10.71 -1.47 4.48
N PHE A 309 10.50 -2.59 5.18
CA PHE A 309 9.67 -2.65 6.38
C PHE A 309 10.30 -1.92 7.58
N PHE A 310 11.56 -2.22 7.90
CA PHE A 310 12.22 -1.66 9.07
C PHE A 310 12.65 -0.22 8.86
N ALA A 311 12.91 0.24 7.63
CA ALA A 311 13.32 1.60 7.35
C ALA A 311 12.32 2.62 7.92
N ALA A 312 11.02 2.40 7.73
CA ALA A 312 10.02 3.34 8.22
C ALA A 312 9.95 3.39 9.75
N LEU A 313 10.02 2.23 10.41
CA LEU A 313 10.05 2.13 11.88
C LEU A 313 11.31 2.79 12.44
N TYR A 314 12.46 2.53 11.81
CA TYR A 314 13.74 3.11 12.15
C TYR A 314 13.73 4.64 11.99
N SER A 315 13.17 5.15 10.89
CA SER A 315 13.00 6.59 10.68
C SER A 315 12.20 7.25 11.79
N ASP A 316 11.10 6.63 12.24
CA ASP A 316 10.27 7.21 13.29
C ASP A 316 11.00 7.22 14.65
N LEU A 317 11.74 6.15 14.96
CA LEU A 317 12.56 6.04 16.17
C LEU A 317 13.70 7.08 16.19
N VAL A 318 14.43 7.22 15.08
CA VAL A 318 15.52 8.19 14.95
C VAL A 318 14.99 9.62 15.08
N LEU A 319 13.86 9.94 14.44
CA LEU A 319 13.22 11.23 14.59
C LEU A 319 12.77 11.49 16.04
N GLY A 320 12.21 10.48 16.72
CA GLY A 320 11.87 10.58 18.14
C GLY A 320 13.10 10.82 19.04
N ALA A 321 14.21 10.15 18.75
CA ALA A 321 15.47 10.32 19.48
C ALA A 321 16.11 11.70 19.23
N ILE A 322 16.05 12.22 18.00
CA ILE A 322 16.53 13.57 17.65
C ILE A 322 15.65 14.64 18.30
N ALA A 323 14.33 14.45 18.30
CA ALA A 323 13.38 15.35 18.94
C ALA A 323 13.42 15.31 20.47
N GLN A 324 14.12 14.35 21.07
CA GLN A 324 14.03 14.03 22.51
C GLN A 324 12.57 13.80 22.96
N ASN A 325 11.75 13.25 22.05
CA ASN A 325 10.33 12.98 22.24
C ASN A 325 9.99 11.61 21.67
N TRP A 326 10.26 10.57 22.46
CA TRP A 326 10.02 9.18 22.09
C TRP A 326 8.55 8.86 21.84
N GLY A 327 7.63 9.56 22.52
CA GLY A 327 6.20 9.41 22.29
C GLY A 327 5.77 9.88 20.90
N GLY A 328 6.43 10.92 20.38
CA GLY A 328 6.08 11.55 19.11
C GLY A 328 4.84 12.44 19.21
N PHE A 329 4.54 12.97 20.40
CA PHE A 329 3.43 13.91 20.56
C PHE A 329 3.74 15.23 19.82
N PRO A 330 2.80 15.79 19.04
CA PRO A 330 3.01 17.05 18.34
C PRO A 330 3.09 18.21 19.33
N SER A 331 3.74 19.31 18.92
CA SER A 331 3.55 20.61 19.56
C SER A 331 2.11 21.09 19.37
N GLU A 332 1.64 21.97 20.25
CA GLU A 332 0.27 22.48 20.27
C GLU A 332 -0.16 23.04 18.89
N ASP A 333 0.71 23.84 18.27
CA ASP A 333 0.51 24.48 16.96
C ASP A 333 0.30 23.48 15.80
N ASN A 334 0.84 22.27 15.91
CA ASN A 334 0.84 21.27 14.85
C ASN A 334 -0.12 20.11 15.12
N SER A 335 -0.77 20.11 16.29
CA SER A 335 -1.62 19.01 16.75
C SER A 335 -2.75 18.69 15.78
N ALA A 336 -3.43 19.71 15.23
CA ALA A 336 -4.53 19.52 14.29
C ALA A 336 -4.07 18.84 12.99
N LEU A 337 -2.99 19.33 12.36
CA LEU A 337 -2.43 18.73 11.14
C LEU A 337 -1.94 17.31 11.39
N TYR A 338 -1.25 17.10 12.51
CA TYR A 338 -0.71 15.82 12.94
C TYR A 338 -1.81 14.75 13.06
N TRP A 339 -2.85 15.04 13.85
CA TRP A 339 -3.94 14.10 14.10
C TRP A 339 -4.83 13.91 12.86
N THR A 340 -5.07 14.96 12.09
CA THR A 340 -5.82 14.86 10.82
C THR A 340 -5.10 13.94 9.85
N TRP A 341 -3.78 14.07 9.68
CA TRP A 341 -2.99 13.15 8.86
C TRP A 341 -3.03 11.72 9.40
N PHE A 342 -2.87 11.56 10.72
CA PHE A 342 -2.90 10.24 11.36
C PHE A 342 -4.23 9.53 11.08
N VAL A 343 -5.37 10.21 11.25
CA VAL A 343 -6.71 9.66 10.99
C VAL A 343 -6.92 9.43 9.50
N ALA A 344 -6.61 10.40 8.65
CA ALA A 344 -6.81 10.32 7.20
C ALA A 344 -6.12 9.11 6.58
N LYS A 345 -4.91 8.77 7.06
CA LYS A 345 -4.15 7.60 6.59
C LYS A 345 -4.81 6.26 6.97
N ARG A 346 -5.71 6.26 7.96
CA ARG A 346 -6.42 5.06 8.46
C ARG A 346 -7.80 4.87 7.86
N ILE A 347 -8.34 5.86 7.17
CA ILE A 347 -9.70 5.79 6.60
C ILE A 347 -9.85 4.55 5.70
N CYS A 348 -8.81 4.17 4.94
CA CYS A 348 -8.83 2.96 4.11
C CYS A 348 -8.94 1.64 4.89
N MET A 349 -8.69 1.62 6.20
CA MET A 349 -8.88 0.43 7.03
C MET A 349 -10.35 0.03 7.16
N PHE A 350 -11.27 0.99 7.00
CA PHE A 350 -12.71 0.78 7.07
C PHE A 350 -13.33 0.25 5.76
N SER A 351 -12.51 -0.08 4.76
CA SER A 351 -12.94 -0.74 3.52
C SER A 351 -13.74 -2.02 3.79
N HIS A 352 -14.79 -2.31 3.02
CA HIS A 352 -15.70 -3.45 3.24
C HIS A 352 -16.19 -4.12 1.95
#